data_AF-A0A3S0VGC0-F1
#
_entry.id   AF-A0A3S0VGC0-F1
#
_cell.length_a   1.000
_cell.length_b   1.000
_cell.length_c   1.000
_cell.angle_alpha   90.00
_cell.angle_beta   90.00
_cell.angle_gamma   90.00
#
_symmetry.space_group_name_H-M   'P 1'
#
loop_
_entity.id
_entity.type
_entity.pdbx_description
1 polymer ?
#
loop_
_entity_poly.entity_id
_entity_poly.type
_entity_poly.pdbx_seq_one_letter_code
_entity_poly.pdbx_strand_id
1 'polypeptide(L)'
;MRVEVTRSGGFAGISRGWQADVDEQPDKDEWLILIDDLPWDDVPAQPSEPDRYTWIIRIAPRAEADDSGHEAALPERALTGGWKELVDRVKDCGTPVRPSR
;
A
#
# COMPACT_ATOMS: atom_id res chain seq x y z
N MET A 1 -9.90 7.69 -5.88
CA MET A 1 -8.84 7.25 -4.98
C MET A 1 -8.41 5.87 -5.37
N ARG A 2 -7.11 5.71 -5.56
CA ARG A 2 -6.50 4.45 -5.99
C ARG A 2 -5.42 4.06 -4.99
N VAL A 3 -5.42 2.81 -4.58
CA VAL A 3 -4.44 2.26 -3.67
C VAL A 3 -3.54 1.32 -4.44
N GLU A 4 -2.25 1.64 -4.47
CA GLU A 4 -1.20 0.83 -5.07
C GLU A 4 -0.31 0.27 -3.96
N VAL A 5 -0.08 -1.04 -4.00
CA VAL A 5 0.80 -1.75 -3.08
C VAL A 5 1.89 -2.43 -3.88
N THR A 6 3.14 -2.06 -3.63
CA THR A 6 4.31 -2.68 -4.24
C THR A 6 5.11 -3.40 -3.18
N ARG A 7 5.30 -4.71 -3.37
CA ARG A 7 6.25 -5.51 -2.60
C ARG A 7 7.55 -5.62 -3.36
N SER A 8 8.63 -5.14 -2.78
CA SER A 8 9.99 -5.18 -3.34
C SER A 8 10.95 -5.86 -2.35
N GLY A 9 11.71 -6.87 -2.77
CA GLY A 9 12.80 -7.39 -1.93
C GLY A 9 13.34 -8.77 -2.33
N GLY A 10 14.44 -9.15 -1.69
CA GLY A 10 14.95 -10.52 -1.56
C GLY A 10 15.49 -11.21 -2.82
N PHE A 11 16.82 -11.23 -2.95
CA PHE A 11 17.65 -12.19 -3.71
C PHE A 11 17.57 -12.25 -5.25
N ALA A 12 16.55 -11.70 -5.92
CA ALA A 12 16.47 -11.77 -7.39
C ALA A 12 15.88 -10.52 -8.09
N GLY A 13 15.66 -9.42 -7.36
CA GLY A 13 15.03 -8.21 -7.93
C GLY A 13 13.57 -8.40 -8.35
N ILE A 14 12.88 -9.39 -7.79
CA ILE A 14 11.47 -9.66 -8.09
C ILE A 14 10.61 -8.71 -7.26
N SER A 15 10.02 -7.72 -7.90
CA SER A 15 8.97 -6.89 -7.33
C SER A 15 7.59 -7.35 -7.82
N ARG A 16 6.57 -7.20 -6.98
CA ARG A 16 5.16 -7.42 -7.33
C ARG A 16 4.36 -6.19 -6.95
N GLY A 17 3.53 -5.71 -7.86
CA GLY A 17 2.61 -4.61 -7.63
C GLY A 17 1.17 -5.09 -7.67
N TRP A 18 0.31 -4.47 -6.88
CA TRP A 18 -1.14 -4.61 -6.91
C TRP A 18 -1.77 -3.23 -6.87
N GLN A 19 -2.87 -3.06 -7.60
CA GLN A 19 -3.61 -1.81 -7.64
C GLN A 19 -5.10 -2.09 -7.43
N ALA A 20 -5.72 -1.40 -6.48
CA ALA A 20 -7.15 -1.39 -6.25
C ALA A 20 -7.70 0.03 -6.41
N ASP A 21 -8.75 0.18 -7.21
CA ASP A 21 -9.50 1.44 -7.33
C ASP A 21 -10.63 1.44 -6.28
N VAL A 22 -10.51 2.30 -5.26
CA VAL A 22 -11.43 2.37 -4.11
C VAL A 22 -12.80 2.88 -4.54
N ASP A 23 -12.87 3.79 -5.52
CA ASP A 23 -14.13 4.31 -6.04
C ASP A 23 -15.00 3.24 -6.70
N GLU A 24 -14.38 2.18 -7.23
CA GLU A 24 -15.09 1.08 -7.88
C GLU A 24 -15.54 0.01 -6.87
N GLN A 25 -15.07 0.10 -5.61
CA GLN A 25 -15.46 -0.85 -4.57
C GLN A 25 -16.83 -0.49 -3.98
N PRO A 26 -17.68 -1.48 -3.71
CA PRO A 26 -18.95 -1.24 -3.02
C PRO A 26 -18.76 -0.71 -1.60
N ASP A 27 -17.62 -1.05 -0.97
CA ASP A 27 -17.33 -0.74 0.44
C ASP A 27 -16.41 0.49 0.60
N LYS A 28 -16.53 1.48 -0.28
CA LYS A 28 -15.65 2.67 -0.30
C LYS A 28 -15.49 3.34 1.08
N ASP A 29 -16.55 3.40 1.88
CA ASP A 29 -16.55 4.10 3.17
C ASP A 29 -15.69 3.35 4.19
N GLU A 30 -15.67 2.01 4.16
CA GLU A 30 -14.76 1.21 4.99
C GLU A 30 -13.30 1.42 4.60
N TRP A 31 -13.02 1.52 3.30
CA TRP A 31 -11.66 1.81 2.83
C TRP A 31 -11.17 3.16 3.31
N LEU A 32 -12.02 4.19 3.25
CA LEU A 32 -11.68 5.52 3.73
C LEU A 32 -11.38 5.51 5.23
N ILE A 33 -12.23 4.84 6.03
CA ILE A 33 -12.01 4.70 7.48
C ILE A 33 -10.72 3.94 7.77
N LEU A 34 -10.49 2.80 7.09
CA LEU A 34 -9.29 2.00 7.26
C LEU A 34 -8.04 2.82 6.93
N ILE A 35 -8.09 3.64 5.88
CA ILE A 35 -6.96 4.45 5.45
C ILE A 35 -6.73 5.62 6.40
N ASP A 36 -7.77 6.29 6.87
CA ASP A 36 -7.68 7.42 7.80
C ASP A 36 -7.16 6.98 9.20
N ASP A 37 -7.51 5.76 9.63
CA ASP A 37 -7.04 5.19 10.91
C ASP A 37 -5.55 4.79 10.87
N LEU A 38 -4.96 4.64 9.68
CA LEU A 38 -3.57 4.22 9.56
C LEU A 38 -2.59 5.32 9.99
N PRO A 39 -1.53 4.96 10.74
CA PRO A 39 -0.54 5.92 11.19
C PRO A 39 0.46 6.24 10.07
N TRP A 40 0.04 6.95 9.03
CA TRP A 40 0.89 7.33 7.89
C TRP A 40 2.12 8.16 8.31
N ASP A 41 1.98 9.03 9.31
CA ASP A 41 3.06 9.86 9.85
C ASP A 41 3.98 9.11 10.83
N ASP A 42 3.54 7.99 11.42
CA ASP A 42 4.30 7.21 12.42
C ASP A 42 4.74 5.85 11.84
N VAL A 43 5.23 5.90 10.60
CA VAL A 43 5.78 4.72 9.91
C VAL A 43 7.25 4.56 10.32
N PRO A 44 7.65 3.41 10.90
CA PRO A 44 9.04 3.17 11.25
C PRO A 44 9.89 3.08 9.97
N ALA A 45 10.61 4.16 9.67
CA ALA A 45 11.61 4.21 8.62
C ALA A 45 12.83 3.36 9.03
N GLN A 46 12.74 2.05 8.83
CA GLN A 46 13.89 1.16 8.98
C GLN A 46 14.60 0.97 7.63
N PRO A 47 15.93 0.89 7.63
CA PRO A 47 16.67 0.63 6.42
C PRO A 47 16.21 -0.70 5.81
N SER A 48 15.94 -0.69 4.50
CA SER A 48 15.67 -1.90 3.72
C SER A 48 16.93 -2.78 3.75
N GLU A 49 16.96 -3.71 4.70
CA GLU A 49 17.98 -4.76 4.75
C GLU A 49 17.89 -5.62 3.47
N PRO A 50 19.02 -5.96 2.82
CA PRO A 50 19.03 -6.62 1.51
C PRO A 50 18.34 -8.00 1.49
N ASP A 51 18.20 -8.64 2.64
CA ASP A 51 17.57 -9.97 2.79
C ASP A 51 16.06 -9.91 3.09
N ARG A 52 15.45 -8.71 3.13
CA ARG A 52 14.04 -8.55 3.52
C ARG A 52 13.17 -7.92 2.44
N TYR A 53 11.88 -8.21 2.52
CA TYR A 53 10.85 -7.57 1.69
C TYR A 53 10.41 -6.24 2.32
N THR A 54 10.33 -5.21 1.47
CA THR A 54 9.77 -3.89 1.74
C THR A 54 8.45 -3.75 1.01
N TRP A 55 7.45 -3.22 1.70
CA TRP A 55 6.13 -2.91 1.17
C TRP A 55 6.01 -1.39 1.02
N ILE A 56 5.69 -0.94 -0.18
CA ILE A 56 5.44 0.46 -0.50
C ILE A 56 3.95 0.57 -0.77
N ILE A 57 3.25 1.36 0.03
CA ILE A 57 1.82 1.59 -0.09
C ILE A 57 1.64 3.03 -0.52
N ARG A 58 0.95 3.23 -1.62
CA ARG A 58 0.70 4.53 -2.23
C ARG A 58 -0.79 4.71 -2.43
N ILE A 59 -1.28 5.85 -2.02
CA ILE A 59 -2.64 6.28 -2.23
C ILE A 59 -2.60 7.47 -3.15
N ALA A 60 -3.10 7.27 -4.36
CA ALA A 60 -3.26 8.32 -5.34
C ALA A 60 -4.64 8.96 -5.17
N PRO A 61 -4.70 10.29 -4.93
CA PRO A 61 -5.95 11.02 -4.90
C PRO A 61 -6.60 11.00 -6.28
N ARG A 62 -7.94 11.14 -6.33
CA ARG A 62 -8.68 11.14 -7.60
C ARG A 62 -8.49 12.43 -8.38
N ALA A 63 -8.40 13.55 -7.67
CA ALA A 63 -8.22 14.89 -8.20
C ALA A 63 -7.09 15.56 -7.44
N GLU A 64 -6.37 16.49 -8.07
CA GLU A 64 -5.29 17.24 -7.41
C GLU A 64 -5.77 18.10 -6.23
N ALA A 65 -7.08 18.36 -6.15
CA ALA A 65 -7.70 19.08 -5.04
C ALA A 65 -8.03 18.19 -3.82
N ASP A 66 -7.76 16.88 -3.90
CA ASP A 66 -8.09 15.91 -2.86
C ASP A 66 -6.83 15.60 -2.02
N ASP A 67 -6.93 15.83 -0.71
CA ASP A 67 -5.80 15.69 0.23
C ASP A 67 -5.57 14.22 0.67
N SER A 68 -6.34 13.26 0.15
CA SER A 68 -6.24 11.83 0.51
C SER A 68 -4.99 11.14 -0.07
N GLY A 69 -3.99 11.91 -0.50
CA GLY A 69 -2.74 11.39 -1.04
C GLY A 69 -1.79 10.98 0.07
N HIS A 70 -1.51 9.68 0.20
CA HIS A 70 -0.60 9.17 1.23
C HIS A 70 0.43 8.20 0.64
N GLU A 71 1.64 8.21 1.18
CA GLU A 71 2.69 7.24 0.83
C GLU A 71 3.35 6.73 2.11
N ALA A 72 3.46 5.41 2.25
CA ALA A 72 4.15 4.75 3.34
C ALA A 72 5.05 3.63 2.82
N ALA A 73 6.29 3.59 3.33
CA ALA A 73 7.24 2.52 3.06
C ALA A 73 7.51 1.74 4.36
N LEU A 74 7.07 0.49 4.40
CA LEU A 74 7.07 -0.35 5.59
C LEU A 74 7.87 -1.63 5.32
N PRO A 75 8.75 -2.08 6.23
CA PRO A 75 9.30 -3.42 6.14
C PRO A 75 8.21 -4.46 6.40
N GLU A 76 8.33 -5.67 5.83
CA GLU A 76 7.34 -6.75 6.03
C GLU A 76 7.01 -7.04 7.50
N ARG A 77 7.98 -6.88 8.42
CA ARG A 77 7.77 -7.03 9.87
C ARG A 77 6.83 -5.98 10.49
N ALA A 78 6.78 -4.78 9.92
CA ALA A 78 5.94 -3.69 10.39
C ALA A 78 4.54 -3.73 9.78
N LEU A 79 4.34 -4.54 8.74
CA LEU A 79 3.05 -4.76 8.09
C LEU A 79 2.12 -5.58 8.99
N THR A 80 1.60 -4.95 10.03
CA THR A 80 0.77 -5.54 11.07
C THR A 80 -0.44 -4.65 11.36
N GLY A 81 -1.50 -5.21 11.94
CA GLY A 81 -2.76 -4.49 12.19
C GLY A 81 -3.41 -4.00 10.89
N GLY A 82 -3.87 -2.75 10.88
CA GLY A 82 -4.54 -2.14 9.72
C GLY A 82 -3.70 -2.15 8.45
N TRP A 83 -2.37 -2.06 8.55
CA TRP A 83 -1.48 -2.10 7.38
C TRP A 83 -1.58 -3.43 6.64
N LYS A 84 -1.62 -4.53 7.40
CA LYS A 84 -1.76 -5.88 6.83
C LYS A 84 -3.14 -6.04 6.21
N GLU A 85 -4.18 -5.53 6.86
CA GLU A 85 -5.55 -5.59 6.38
C GLU A 85 -5.70 -4.84 5.06
N LEU A 86 -5.18 -3.62 4.95
CA LEU A 86 -5.18 -2.84 3.71
C LEU A 86 -4.49 -3.60 2.58
N VAL A 87 -3.28 -4.10 2.83
CA VAL A 87 -2.51 -4.86 1.82
C VAL A 87 -3.23 -6.14 1.40
N ASP A 88 -3.85 -6.85 2.34
CA ASP A 88 -4.57 -8.07 2.02
C ASP A 88 -5.82 -7.78 1.18
N ARG A 89 -6.58 -6.73 1.54
CA ARG A 89 -7.74 -6.28 0.78
C ARG A 89 -7.34 -5.87 -0.65
N VAL A 90 -6.26 -5.08 -0.82
CA VAL A 90 -5.72 -4.72 -2.14
C VAL A 90 -5.25 -5.94 -2.93
N LYS A 91 -4.70 -6.96 -2.27
CA LYS A 91 -4.27 -8.20 -2.95
C LYS A 91 -5.43 -9.08 -3.38
N ASP A 92 -6.54 -9.06 -2.64
CA ASP A 92 -7.73 -9.86 -2.90
C ASP A 92 -8.58 -9.25 -4.02
N CYS A 93 -8.90 -7.95 -3.93
CA CYS A 93 -9.73 -7.26 -4.91
C CYS A 93 -8.93 -6.57 -6.03
N GLY A 94 -7.65 -6.27 -5.80
CA GLY A 94 -6.84 -5.48 -6.71
C GLY A 94 -6.25 -6.29 -7.86
N THR A 95 -5.97 -5.60 -8.96
CA THR A 95 -5.34 -6.19 -10.13
C THR A 95 -3.82 -6.19 -9.96
N PRO A 96 -3.12 -7.31 -10.25
CA PRO A 96 -1.67 -7.33 -10.24
C PRO A 96 -1.14 -6.41 -11.35
N VAL A 97 -0.37 -5.39 -10.96
CA VAL A 97 0.29 -4.44 -11.87
C VAL A 97 1.78 -4.73 -11.93
N ARG A 98 2.38 -4.45 -13.09
CA ARG A 98 3.84 -4.48 -13.20
C ARG A 98 4.39 -3.31 -12.40
N PRO A 99 5.21 -3.55 -11.37
CA PRO A 99 5.87 -2.47 -10.66
C PRO A 99 6.77 -1.71 -11.64
N SER A 100 6.63 -0.38 -11.65
CA SER A 100 7.48 0.53 -12.40
C SER A 100 8.94 0.30 -12.00
N ARG A 101 9.80 0.01 -12.98
CA ARG A 101 11.23 -0.28 -12.77
C ARG A 101 12.03 0.96 -12.41
#